data_AF-A0A7S0NQB1-F1
#
_entry.id   AF-A0A7S0NQB1-F1
#
_cell.length_a   1.000
_cell.length_b   1.000
_cell.length_c   1.000
_cell.angle_alpha   90.00
_cell.angle_beta   90.00
_cell.angle_gamma   90.00
#
_symmetry.space_group_name_H-M   'P 1'
#
loop_
_entity.id
_entity.type
_entity.pdbx_description
1 polymer ?
#
loop_
_entity_poly.entity_id
_entity_poly.type
_entity_poly.pdbx_seq_one_letter_code
_entity_poly.pdbx_strand_id
1 'polypeptide(L)'
;SNGVEAMHDLVRAGVDPGQIGFVRIQSSHCEAGDVVGLLNNLDHNLLMHLALGFECRVYDFGSRGSQWIVGGTTEQRYVPRALWWGLEWYRYALNTLWRLPTPQPPLLRGYNVRARFDEHLGTLPKATRKRLRYYRTFVSHELEEVRLRGYYARARTDGDKEAHRLLLHTFADMS
;
A
#
# COMPACT_ATOMS: atom_id res chain seq x y z
N SER A 1 6.03 11.26 -8.61
CA SER A 1 5.41 9.97 -8.24
C SER A 1 6.36 8.93 -8.75
N ASN A 2 7.11 8.31 -7.85
CA ASN A 2 8.35 7.64 -8.21
C ASN A 2 8.11 6.17 -8.57
N GLY A 3 6.92 5.64 -8.27
CA GLY A 3 6.49 4.30 -8.69
C GLY A 3 6.31 4.15 -10.20
N VAL A 4 6.12 5.26 -10.94
CA VAL A 4 6.02 5.25 -12.41
C VAL A 4 7.28 4.66 -13.05
N GLU A 5 8.43 4.82 -12.42
CA GLU A 5 9.70 4.23 -12.89
C GLU A 5 9.67 2.69 -12.94
N ALA A 6 8.79 2.03 -12.18
CA ALA A 6 8.67 0.58 -12.20
C ALA A 6 7.97 0.05 -13.46
N MET A 7 7.19 0.88 -14.16
CA MET A 7 6.26 0.42 -15.20
C MET A 7 6.98 -0.27 -16.36
N HIS A 8 8.06 0.31 -16.85
CA HIS A 8 8.83 -0.27 -17.95
C HIS A 8 9.39 -1.65 -17.57
N ASP A 9 9.92 -1.79 -16.36
CA ASP A 9 10.47 -3.05 -15.87
C ASP A 9 9.37 -4.10 -15.64
N LEU A 10 8.16 -3.69 -15.21
CA LEU A 10 7.01 -4.57 -15.07
C LEU A 10 6.53 -5.12 -16.42
N VAL A 11 6.36 -4.25 -17.42
CA VAL A 11 5.96 -4.68 -18.77
C VAL A 11 7.02 -5.58 -19.38
N ARG A 12 8.31 -5.24 -19.24
CA ARG A 12 9.41 -6.07 -19.70
C ARG A 12 9.46 -7.44 -19.00
N ALA A 13 9.02 -7.51 -17.75
CA ALA A 13 8.87 -8.76 -17.00
C ALA A 13 7.59 -9.55 -17.37
N GLY A 14 6.79 -9.07 -18.32
CA GLY A 14 5.59 -9.74 -18.82
C GLY A 14 4.30 -9.41 -18.07
N VAL A 15 4.28 -8.36 -17.24
CA VAL A 15 3.03 -7.86 -16.67
C VAL A 15 2.22 -7.17 -17.76
N ASP A 16 0.98 -7.63 -17.95
CA ASP A 16 0.04 -7.01 -18.88
C ASP A 16 -0.20 -5.54 -18.47
N PRO A 17 -0.01 -4.56 -19.38
CA PRO A 17 -0.34 -3.16 -19.14
C PRO A 17 -1.74 -2.98 -18.53
N GLY A 18 -2.75 -3.72 -18.96
CA GLY A 18 -4.12 -3.63 -18.42
C GLY A 18 -4.24 -3.96 -16.92
N GLN A 19 -3.24 -4.60 -16.34
CA GLN A 19 -3.18 -4.94 -14.90
C GLN A 19 -2.47 -3.89 -14.05
N ILE A 20 -1.84 -2.88 -14.67
CA ILE A 20 -1.10 -1.84 -13.95
C ILE A 20 -2.06 -0.69 -13.63
N GLY A 21 -2.33 -0.52 -12.34
CA GLY A 21 -3.11 0.59 -11.80
C GLY A 21 -2.25 1.61 -11.05
N PHE A 22 -2.82 2.78 -10.81
CA PHE A 22 -2.20 3.84 -10.01
C PHE A 22 -3.00 4.05 -8.73
N VAL A 23 -2.30 4.04 -7.60
CA VAL A 23 -2.86 4.38 -6.30
C VAL A 23 -2.01 5.46 -5.64
N ARG A 24 -2.67 6.39 -4.95
CA ARG A 24 -1.99 7.43 -4.17
C ARG A 24 -1.93 7.01 -2.70
N ILE A 25 -0.73 6.86 -2.17
CA ILE A 25 -0.51 6.64 -0.73
C ILE A 25 0.38 7.77 -0.22
N GLN A 26 -0.21 8.74 0.46
CA GLN A 26 0.53 9.94 0.87
C GLN A 26 1.34 9.69 2.13
N SER A 27 2.66 9.74 2.02
CA SER A 27 3.58 9.69 3.15
C SER A 27 3.37 10.81 4.17
N SER A 28 2.82 11.96 3.76
CA SER A 28 2.49 13.08 4.65
C SER A 28 1.36 12.74 5.63
N HIS A 29 0.35 11.97 5.22
CA HIS A 29 -0.63 11.43 6.16
C HIS A 29 0.04 10.46 7.12
N CYS A 30 1.06 9.74 6.64
CA CYS A 30 1.85 8.89 7.51
C CYS A 30 2.63 9.65 8.59
N GLU A 31 3.25 10.76 8.21
CA GLU A 31 3.98 11.64 9.12
C GLU A 31 3.07 12.30 10.15
N ALA A 32 1.90 12.77 9.71
CA ALA A 32 0.93 13.45 10.56
C ALA A 32 0.13 12.50 11.46
N GLY A 33 0.25 11.18 11.29
CA GLY A 33 -0.59 10.22 12.00
C GLY A 33 -2.05 10.20 11.50
N ASP A 34 -2.33 10.75 10.32
CA ASP A 34 -3.67 10.85 9.74
C ASP A 34 -4.11 9.53 9.09
N VAL A 35 -4.45 8.58 9.95
CA VAL A 35 -4.91 7.24 9.58
C VAL A 35 -6.23 7.24 8.80
N VAL A 36 -7.07 8.26 8.99
CA VAL A 36 -8.33 8.43 8.26
C VAL A 36 -8.05 8.91 6.85
N GLY A 37 -7.20 9.93 6.69
CA GLY A 37 -6.74 10.45 5.40
C GLY A 37 -6.06 9.37 4.56
N LEU A 38 -5.26 8.50 5.18
CA LEU A 38 -4.76 7.30 4.51
C LEU A 38 -5.90 6.44 3.96
N LEU A 39 -6.81 5.96 4.82
CA LEU A 39 -7.88 5.08 4.36
C LEU A 39 -8.74 5.73 3.27
N ASN A 40 -9.01 7.02 3.35
CA ASN A 40 -9.78 7.76 2.35
C ASN A 40 -9.12 7.80 0.96
N ASN A 41 -7.80 7.61 0.87
CA ASN A 41 -7.08 7.50 -0.40
C ASN A 41 -7.12 6.10 -1.03
N LEU A 42 -7.63 5.06 -0.33
CA LEU A 42 -7.86 3.75 -0.95
C LEU A 42 -8.92 3.87 -2.03
N ASP A 43 -8.51 3.57 -3.27
CA ASP A 43 -9.39 3.56 -4.42
C ASP A 43 -10.30 2.33 -4.44
N HIS A 44 -11.42 2.46 -5.16
CA HIS A 44 -12.47 1.45 -5.19
C HIS A 44 -12.07 0.18 -5.97
N ASN A 45 -11.18 0.27 -6.96
CA ASN A 45 -10.70 -0.89 -7.72
C ASN A 45 -9.75 -1.72 -6.87
N LEU A 46 -8.80 -1.08 -6.16
CA LEU A 46 -7.92 -1.77 -5.23
C LEU A 46 -8.71 -2.46 -4.11
N LEU A 47 -9.71 -1.79 -3.54
CA LEU A 47 -10.59 -2.39 -2.53
C LEU A 47 -11.33 -3.62 -3.06
N MET A 48 -11.84 -3.56 -4.28
CA MET A 48 -12.52 -4.70 -4.91
C MET A 48 -11.57 -5.85 -5.19
N HIS A 49 -10.40 -5.57 -5.80
CA HIS A 49 -9.40 -6.61 -6.08
C HIS A 49 -8.93 -7.32 -4.81
N LEU A 50 -8.65 -6.57 -3.75
CA LEU A 50 -8.26 -7.14 -2.46
C LEU A 50 -9.38 -7.99 -1.84
N ALA A 51 -10.64 -7.55 -1.92
CA ALA A 51 -11.77 -8.33 -1.41
C ALA A 51 -11.93 -9.66 -2.18
N LEU A 52 -11.83 -9.61 -3.50
CA LEU A 52 -11.90 -10.81 -4.35
C LEU A 52 -10.69 -11.75 -4.17
N GLY A 53 -9.67 -11.35 -3.39
CA GLY A 53 -8.54 -12.18 -3.02
C GLY A 53 -7.34 -12.12 -3.98
N PHE A 54 -7.32 -11.14 -4.88
CA PHE A 54 -6.17 -10.88 -5.74
C PHE A 54 -4.99 -10.35 -4.93
N GLU A 55 -3.78 -10.76 -5.32
CA GLU A 55 -2.55 -10.13 -4.81
C GLU A 55 -2.32 -8.79 -5.50
N CYS A 56 -2.32 -7.71 -4.73
CA CYS A 56 -2.03 -6.37 -5.21
C CYS A 56 -0.61 -5.96 -4.79
N ARG A 57 0.22 -5.62 -5.78
CA ARG A 57 1.62 -5.24 -5.60
C ARG A 57 1.79 -3.75 -5.84
N VAL A 58 2.26 -3.01 -4.84
CA VAL A 58 2.48 -1.57 -4.90
C VAL A 58 3.97 -1.30 -5.04
N TYR A 59 4.36 -0.55 -6.07
CA TYR A 59 5.74 -0.16 -6.32
C TYR A 59 5.94 1.32 -6.01
N ASP A 60 6.91 1.64 -5.14
CA ASP A 60 7.28 3.03 -4.82
C ASP A 60 8.81 3.14 -4.68
N PHE A 61 9.43 3.92 -5.56
CA PHE A 61 10.88 4.11 -5.57
C PHE A 61 11.31 5.42 -4.86
N GLY A 62 10.37 6.16 -4.25
CA GLY A 62 10.59 7.48 -3.66
C GLY A 62 11.15 7.47 -2.23
N SER A 63 12.12 6.61 -1.97
CA SER A 63 12.58 6.37 -0.62
C SER A 63 13.71 7.28 -0.14
N ARG A 64 13.60 7.71 1.12
CA ARG A 64 14.68 8.32 1.91
C ARG A 64 14.93 7.38 3.09
N GLY A 65 16.15 6.86 3.23
CA GLY A 65 16.46 5.75 4.14
C GLY A 65 15.98 5.95 5.58
N SER A 66 15.64 4.85 6.26
CA SER A 66 15.23 4.81 7.67
C SER A 66 15.95 3.68 8.40
N GLN A 67 16.10 3.78 9.72
CA GLN A 67 16.66 2.72 10.56
C GLN A 67 15.58 1.69 10.96
N TRP A 68 15.95 0.41 10.93
CA TRP A 68 15.07 -0.75 11.17
C TRP A 68 15.73 -1.75 12.10
N ILE A 69 14.93 -2.46 12.92
CA ILE A 69 15.41 -3.59 13.71
C ILE A 69 15.11 -4.91 12.98
N VAL A 70 16.14 -5.72 12.77
CA VAL A 70 16.08 -6.98 12.04
C VAL A 70 16.88 -8.02 12.82
N GLY A 71 16.23 -9.05 13.36
CA GLY A 71 16.94 -10.06 14.17
C GLY A 71 17.70 -9.49 15.38
N GLY A 72 17.28 -8.33 15.90
CA GLY A 72 17.94 -7.63 17.01
C GLY A 72 19.05 -6.65 16.61
N THR A 73 19.42 -6.55 15.33
CA THR A 73 20.39 -5.57 14.83
C THR A 73 19.70 -4.38 14.17
N THR A 74 20.34 -3.20 14.22
CA THR A 74 19.83 -2.00 13.55
C THR A 74 20.46 -1.87 12.16
N GLU A 75 19.63 -1.82 11.12
CA GLU A 75 20.03 -1.70 9.72
C GLU A 75 19.40 -0.47 9.07
N GLN A 76 20.12 0.17 8.15
CA GLN A 76 19.54 1.22 7.31
C GLN A 76 18.78 0.60 6.14
N ARG A 77 17.47 0.83 6.05
CA ARG A 77 16.63 0.38 4.94
C ARG A 77 15.93 1.54 4.26
N TYR A 78 15.95 1.52 2.94
CA TYR A 78 15.33 2.54 2.09
C TYR A 78 13.91 2.13 1.71
N VAL A 79 13.06 1.83 2.70
CA VAL A 79 11.62 1.60 2.45
C VAL A 79 10.85 2.92 2.58
N PRO A 80 10.08 3.36 1.57
CA PRO A 80 9.22 4.54 1.69
C PRO A 80 8.19 4.39 2.82
N ARG A 81 7.88 5.50 3.51
CA ARG A 81 6.88 5.53 4.58
C ARG A 81 5.47 5.12 4.13
N ALA A 82 5.13 5.44 2.87
CA ALA A 82 3.90 4.96 2.25
C ALA A 82 3.80 3.43 2.26
N LEU A 83 4.91 2.72 2.04
CA LEU A 83 4.94 1.26 2.05
C LEU A 83 4.96 0.70 3.46
N TRP A 84 5.98 1.02 4.28
CA TRP A 84 6.14 0.35 5.58
C TRP A 84 5.10 0.75 6.62
N TRP A 85 4.52 1.95 6.51
CA TRP A 85 3.47 2.42 7.42
C TRP A 85 2.09 2.34 6.79
N GLY A 86 1.95 2.93 5.59
CA GLY A 86 0.67 3.05 4.92
C GLY A 86 0.07 1.71 4.52
N LEU A 87 0.83 0.83 3.85
CA LEU A 87 0.33 -0.48 3.46
C LEU A 87 0.05 -1.38 4.68
N GLU A 88 0.88 -1.29 5.72
CA GLU A 88 0.66 -2.06 6.94
C GLU A 88 -0.64 -1.63 7.63
N TRP A 89 -0.91 -0.32 7.67
CA TRP A 89 -2.19 0.20 8.17
C TRP A 89 -3.38 -0.26 7.31
N TYR A 90 -3.25 -0.23 5.99
CA TYR A 90 -4.30 -0.74 5.09
C TYR A 90 -4.57 -2.22 5.32
N ARG A 91 -3.54 -3.06 5.34
CA ARG A 91 -3.66 -4.50 5.62
C ARG A 91 -4.39 -4.71 6.94
N TYR A 92 -3.93 -4.06 8.01
CA TYR A 92 -4.53 -4.20 9.33
C TYR A 92 -6.01 -3.80 9.33
N ALA A 93 -6.32 -2.58 8.89
CA ALA A 93 -7.67 -2.07 8.93
C ALA A 93 -8.65 -2.91 8.10
N LEU A 94 -8.24 -3.33 6.89
CA LEU A 94 -9.07 -4.17 6.04
C LEU A 94 -9.25 -5.58 6.61
N ASN A 95 -8.18 -6.23 7.06
CA ASN A 95 -8.26 -7.53 7.72
C ASN A 95 -9.24 -7.50 8.91
N THR A 96 -9.15 -6.49 9.78
CA THR A 96 -10.05 -6.37 10.94
C THR A 96 -11.48 -6.05 10.53
N LEU A 97 -11.70 -5.10 9.61
CA LEU A 97 -13.05 -4.69 9.20
C LEU A 97 -13.77 -5.77 8.38
N TRP A 98 -13.03 -6.59 7.64
CA TRP A 98 -13.56 -7.71 6.87
C TRP A 98 -13.69 -9.00 7.67
N ARG A 99 -13.11 -9.02 8.89
CA ARG A 99 -13.08 -10.16 9.82
C ARG A 99 -12.32 -11.36 9.25
N LEU A 100 -11.17 -11.07 8.66
CA LEU A 100 -10.29 -12.10 8.13
C LEU A 100 -9.47 -12.77 9.24
N PRO A 101 -9.17 -14.08 9.13
CA PRO A 101 -8.23 -14.75 10.03
C PRO A 101 -6.85 -14.07 9.97
N THR A 102 -6.52 -13.20 10.93
CA THR A 102 -5.25 -12.44 10.87
C THR A 102 -4.22 -13.06 11.80
N PRO A 103 -3.34 -13.96 11.32
CA PRO A 103 -2.46 -14.73 12.20
C PRO A 103 -1.33 -13.88 12.81
N GLN A 104 -0.91 -12.81 12.13
CA GLN A 104 0.26 -12.02 12.53
C GLN A 104 -0.13 -10.64 13.10
N PRO A 105 0.59 -10.13 14.12
CA PRO A 105 0.43 -8.75 14.56
C PRO A 105 0.97 -7.78 13.51
N PRO A 106 0.39 -6.56 13.40
CA PRO A 106 0.94 -5.54 12.52
C PRO A 106 2.31 -5.09 13.02
N LEU A 107 3.27 -4.99 12.10
CA LEU A 107 4.66 -4.64 12.42
C LEU A 107 5.09 -3.37 11.70
N LEU A 108 5.57 -2.39 12.47
CA LEU A 108 6.22 -1.20 11.94
C LEU A 108 7.70 -1.21 12.31
N ARG A 109 8.57 -1.41 11.32
CA ARG A 109 10.03 -1.48 11.52
C ARG A 109 10.47 -2.53 12.57
N GLY A 110 9.74 -3.64 12.63
CA GLY A 110 9.96 -4.73 13.58
C GLY A 110 9.22 -4.60 14.92
N TYR A 111 8.57 -3.47 15.18
CA TYR A 111 7.79 -3.27 16.40
C TYR A 111 6.33 -3.67 16.21
N ASN A 112 5.79 -4.47 17.13
CA ASN A 112 4.36 -4.75 17.18
C ASN A 112 3.59 -3.48 17.55
N VAL A 113 2.68 -3.05 16.66
CA VAL A 113 1.89 -1.83 16.83
C VAL A 113 0.40 -2.07 16.97
N ARG A 114 -0.01 -3.31 17.28
CA ARG A 114 -1.42 -3.72 17.38
C ARG A 114 -2.25 -2.76 18.22
N ALA A 115 -1.82 -2.47 19.45
CA ALA A 115 -2.57 -1.62 20.38
C ALA A 115 -2.84 -0.22 19.81
N ARG A 116 -1.84 0.39 19.17
CA ARG A 116 -1.97 1.70 18.51
C ARG A 116 -2.92 1.62 17.31
N PHE A 117 -2.83 0.55 16.52
CA PHE A 117 -3.71 0.34 15.38
C PHE A 117 -5.16 0.07 15.81
N ASP A 118 -5.39 -0.61 16.94
CA ASP A 118 -6.72 -0.80 17.53
C ASP A 118 -7.35 0.53 17.96
N GLU A 119 -6.58 1.41 18.61
CA GLU A 119 -7.02 2.75 18.97
C GLU A 119 -7.42 3.58 17.73
N HIS A 120 -6.57 3.57 16.71
CA HIS A 120 -6.85 4.21 15.42
C HIS A 120 -8.10 3.62 14.75
N LEU A 121 -8.28 2.30 14.82
CA LEU A 121 -9.45 1.64 14.26
C LEU A 121 -10.72 1.98 15.05
N GLY A 122 -10.63 2.12 16.38
CA GLY A 122 -11.73 2.49 17.26
C GLY A 122 -12.28 3.89 16.98
N THR A 123 -11.40 4.82 16.63
CA THR A 123 -11.72 6.23 16.36
C THR A 123 -12.16 6.53 14.92
N LEU A 124 -12.21 5.53 14.03
CA LEU A 124 -12.60 5.74 12.64
C LEU A 124 -14.02 6.34 12.49
N PRO A 125 -14.19 7.38 11.67
CA PRO A 125 -15.50 7.93 11.34
C PRO A 125 -16.45 6.87 10.77
N LYS A 126 -17.73 6.97 11.13
CA LYS A 126 -18.78 6.03 10.68
C LYS A 126 -18.83 5.89 9.16
N ALA A 127 -18.65 7.00 8.43
CA ALA A 127 -18.64 7.02 6.97
C ALA A 127 -17.48 6.19 6.39
N THR A 128 -16.24 6.44 6.83
CA THR A 128 -15.06 5.67 6.42
C THR A 128 -15.23 4.19 6.74
N ARG A 129 -15.68 3.86 7.96
CA ARG A 129 -15.94 2.47 8.36
C ARG A 129 -17.03 1.80 7.50
N LYS A 130 -18.08 2.52 7.12
CA LYS A 130 -19.15 1.99 6.25
C LYS A 130 -18.62 1.73 4.84
N ARG A 131 -17.87 2.68 4.27
CA ARG A 131 -17.25 2.54 2.94
C ARG A 131 -16.34 1.31 2.85
N LEU A 132 -15.47 1.10 3.83
CA LEU A 132 -14.57 -0.05 3.82
C LEU A 132 -15.30 -1.38 4.06
N ARG A 133 -16.31 -1.39 4.95
CA ARG A 133 -17.11 -2.61 5.20
C ARG A 133 -18.02 -3.01 4.05
N TYR A 134 -18.37 -2.09 3.15
CA TYR A 134 -19.14 -2.42 1.94
C TYR A 134 -18.46 -3.56 1.16
N TYR A 135 -17.14 -3.54 1.03
CA TYR A 135 -16.38 -4.55 0.30
C TYR A 135 -16.38 -5.93 0.96
N ARG A 136 -16.71 -6.01 2.26
CA ARG A 136 -16.76 -7.26 3.00
C ARG A 136 -17.73 -8.27 2.38
N THR A 137 -18.79 -7.81 1.72
CA THR A 137 -19.76 -8.72 1.07
C THR A 137 -19.21 -9.42 -0.16
N PHE A 138 -18.08 -8.95 -0.71
CA PHE A 138 -17.40 -9.53 -1.86
C PHE A 138 -16.13 -10.27 -1.47
N VAL A 139 -15.84 -10.41 -0.17
CA VAL A 139 -14.65 -11.08 0.31
C VAL A 139 -14.71 -12.56 -0.08
N SER A 140 -13.68 -13.02 -0.80
CA SER A 140 -13.54 -14.42 -1.17
C SER A 140 -13.50 -15.32 0.06
N HIS A 141 -14.19 -16.46 0.01
CA HIS A 141 -14.26 -17.42 1.13
C HIS A 141 -12.90 -18.06 1.47
N GLU A 142 -11.97 -18.07 0.51
CA GLU A 142 -10.62 -18.62 0.67
C GLU A 142 -9.61 -17.55 1.13
N LEU A 143 -10.04 -16.29 1.30
CA LEU A 143 -9.16 -15.21 1.69
C LEU A 143 -8.87 -15.28 3.19
N GLU A 144 -7.66 -15.70 3.54
CA GLU A 144 -7.21 -15.70 4.93
C GLU A 144 -6.70 -14.32 5.37
N GLU A 145 -6.05 -13.57 4.47
CA GLU A 145 -5.58 -12.23 4.73
C GLU A 145 -5.55 -11.37 3.47
N VAL A 146 -5.64 -10.05 3.64
CA VAL A 146 -5.44 -9.07 2.57
C VAL A 146 -4.06 -9.23 1.93
N ARG A 147 -4.03 -9.59 0.65
CA ARG A 147 -2.80 -9.82 -0.12
C ARG A 147 -2.28 -8.53 -0.74
N LEU A 148 -1.85 -7.60 0.11
CA LEU A 148 -1.25 -6.32 -0.30
C LEU A 148 0.25 -6.32 0.01
N ARG A 149 1.10 -6.12 -1.01
CA ARG A 149 2.57 -6.15 -0.88
C ARG A 149 3.20 -4.88 -1.42
N GLY A 150 4.22 -4.37 -0.73
CA GLY A 150 5.00 -3.21 -1.15
C GLY A 150 6.38 -3.60 -1.67
N TYR A 151 6.77 -3.01 -2.81
CA TYR A 151 8.08 -3.14 -3.43
C TYR A 151 8.70 -1.76 -3.60
N TYR A 152 10.00 -1.67 -3.38
CA TYR A 152 10.73 -0.41 -3.46
C TYR A 152 12.09 -0.63 -4.11
N ALA A 153 12.58 0.42 -4.74
CA ALA A 153 13.92 0.51 -5.31
C ALA A 153 14.42 1.96 -5.16
N ARG A 154 15.65 2.21 -5.57
CA ARG A 154 16.19 3.56 -5.66
C ARG A 154 15.65 4.22 -6.95
N ALA A 155 14.97 5.34 -6.81
CA ALA A 155 14.57 6.18 -7.95
C ALA A 155 15.80 6.66 -8.75
N ARG A 156 15.67 6.62 -10.08
CA ARG A 156 16.64 7.14 -11.05
C ARG A 156 16.27 8.55 -11.51
N THR A 157 14.97 8.88 -11.52
CA THR A 157 14.42 10.15 -12.02
C THR A 157 13.68 10.92 -10.94
N ASP A 158 14.17 10.89 -9.70
CA ASP A 158 13.51 11.56 -8.57
C ASP A 158 13.33 13.06 -8.85
N GLY A 159 12.08 13.53 -8.76
CA GLY A 159 11.71 14.92 -9.04
C GLY A 159 11.54 15.30 -10.51
N ASP A 160 11.92 14.45 -11.47
CA ASP A 160 11.75 14.74 -12.91
C ASP A 160 10.32 14.45 -13.37
N LYS A 161 9.45 15.46 -13.25
CA LYS A 161 8.04 15.34 -13.61
C LYS A 161 7.82 15.13 -15.10
N GLU A 162 8.71 15.64 -15.95
CA GLU A 162 8.55 15.55 -17.40
C GLU A 162 8.91 14.14 -17.89
N ALA A 163 9.98 13.55 -17.37
CA ALA A 163 10.29 12.14 -17.63
C ALA A 163 9.15 11.21 -17.19
N HIS A 164 8.58 11.43 -15.99
CA HIS A 164 7.43 10.66 -15.53
C HIS A 164 6.20 10.86 -16.44
N ARG A 165 5.94 12.09 -16.89
CA ARG A 165 4.82 12.38 -17.80
C ARG A 165 4.98 11.64 -19.13
N LEU A 166 6.18 11.66 -19.71
CA LEU A 166 6.46 10.95 -20.96
C LEU A 166 6.26 9.44 -20.80
N LEU A 167 6.77 8.84 -19.72
CA LEU A 167 6.58 7.42 -19.43
C LEU A 167 5.10 7.03 -19.33
N LEU A 168 4.28 7.88 -18.70
CA LEU A 168 2.84 7.63 -18.57
C LEU A 168 2.11 7.71 -19.92
N HIS A 169 2.50 8.63 -20.82
CA HIS A 169 1.92 8.69 -22.15
C HIS A 169 2.30 7.47 -23.00
N THR A 170 3.58 7.09 -23.02
CA THR A 170 4.03 5.88 -23.73
C THR A 170 3.27 4.64 -23.26
N PHE A 171 3.00 4.56 -21.96
CA PHE A 171 2.22 3.46 -21.40
C PHE A 171 0.75 3.49 -21.82
N ALA A 172 0.11 4.66 -21.85
CA ALA A 172 -1.28 4.79 -22.29
C ALA A 172 -1.47 4.36 -23.75
N ASP A 173 -0.44 4.50 -24.59
CA ASP A 173 -0.48 4.03 -25.99
C ASP A 173 -0.33 2.49 -26.11
N MET A 174 0.10 1.81 -25.05
CA MET A 174 0.32 0.35 -25.01
C MET A 174 -0.85 -0.44 -24.40
N SER A 175 -1.76 0.22 -23.70
CA SER A 175 -2.91 -0.36 -22.97
C SER A 175 -4.20 -0.24 -23.77
#